data_AF-A0A4V5NVV9-F1
#
_entry.id   AF-A0A4V5NVV9-F1
#
_cell.length_a   1.000
_cell.length_b   1.000
_cell.length_c   1.000
_cell.angle_alpha   90.00
_cell.angle_beta   90.00
_cell.angle_gamma   90.00
#
_symmetry.space_group_name_H-M   'P 1'
#
loop_
_entity.id
_entity.type
_entity.pdbx_description
1 polymer ?
#
loop_
_entity_poly.entity_id
_entity_poly.type
_entity_poly.pdbx_seq_one_letter_code
_entity_poly.pdbx_strand_id
1 'polypeptide(L)'
;MADSTTRPSDVQLFAKKASFIQHSLPGLEAGVYQIEVKQELNKSDGSSISEGPLPTISKRFGVVGPKYAIPTDAVQSEYPPRAAAGGFSNSLAHVVLNKVKLPWIRSPYLPGNEPAIEERQYTTSYGGKEHNIAYDDDKATWLAVLTISPSDIKGANPTSLITQNGSALELIPDKWKAKGANGTTPQGQLPKNGYSIFSYTLEPGQPAPQADTVDPGVGYNAETTCNFIDIPASVFNRICPSIDDLKMMAHVRAVETDAKPIADGATSEMQQSFSLVVGNRLPETMEATQTPPAPQEQPAGGNNMAVLVSLEHLENALRGHPSDGYYAKNVATSGFVRLPVLHQWQFVSWPDTSYNFVHMLKALNGRDPDGPNSGEKVPTPQFRSPHQPNYQAPLTEQQAIVSDMLQLGYSPMNQLTRVPDINGKTTQPIQTVSWYRGPFAPFPVANKQQFLSGSAATPSAQQPLIYSADQLLRFDPNVGLYDTSYAAAWQIGQLISLQDKSFSTELYRWKKSTNQTYRMMLEDAVLQDSLPGMMSSFRTAVASNNASPTRNKALYKGVMNFIATPKAD
;
A
#
# COMPACT_ATOMS: atom_id res chain seq x y z
N MET A 1 -18.53 49.17 8.39
CA MET A 1 -17.25 48.95 9.08
C MET A 1 -16.83 47.54 8.78
N ALA A 2 -15.81 47.37 7.95
CA ALA A 2 -15.28 46.07 7.56
C ALA A 2 -14.43 45.52 8.70
N ASP A 3 -14.74 44.32 9.17
CA ASP A 3 -13.95 43.59 10.16
C ASP A 3 -12.62 43.17 9.51
N SER A 4 -11.52 43.64 10.08
CA SER A 4 -10.18 43.67 9.52
C SER A 4 -9.32 42.46 9.94
N THR A 5 -9.91 41.26 9.99
CA THR A 5 -9.21 40.08 10.54
C THR A 5 -8.91 38.96 9.55
N THR A 6 -9.33 39.05 8.28
CA THR A 6 -8.89 38.09 7.25
C THR A 6 -7.68 38.64 6.49
N ARG A 7 -6.51 38.04 6.69
CA ARG A 7 -5.34 38.39 5.87
C ARG A 7 -5.63 37.98 4.42
N PRO A 8 -5.12 38.69 3.41
CA PRO A 8 -5.26 38.29 1.99
C PRO A 8 -4.79 36.86 1.71
N SER A 9 -3.85 36.33 2.52
CA SER A 9 -3.41 34.94 2.51
C SER A 9 -4.49 33.93 2.91
N ASP A 10 -5.43 34.33 3.77
CA ASP A 10 -6.46 33.45 4.32
C ASP A 10 -7.62 33.28 3.31
N VAL A 11 -7.87 34.30 2.48
CA VAL A 11 -8.84 34.23 1.37
C VAL A 11 -8.40 33.22 0.30
N GLN A 12 -7.09 33.02 0.10
CA GLN A 12 -6.54 31.95 -0.77
C GLN A 12 -6.61 30.54 -0.14
N LEU A 13 -6.74 30.42 1.19
CA LEU A 13 -6.89 29.13 1.86
C LEU A 13 -8.29 28.54 1.70
N PHE A 14 -9.32 29.37 1.48
CA PHE A 14 -10.73 28.96 1.38
C PHE A 14 -11.33 28.96 -0.04
N ALA A 15 -10.54 29.26 -1.08
CA ALA A 15 -10.94 28.91 -2.46
C ALA A 15 -11.08 27.38 -2.55
N LYS A 16 -12.18 26.86 -3.14
CA LYS A 16 -12.58 25.43 -3.08
C LYS A 16 -11.44 24.46 -3.48
N LYS A 17 -10.69 23.90 -2.52
CA LYS A 17 -9.57 22.96 -2.81
C LYS A 17 -10.01 21.50 -2.96
N ALA A 18 -11.20 21.14 -2.48
CA ALA A 18 -11.72 19.78 -2.60
C ALA A 18 -13.26 19.77 -2.63
N SER A 19 -13.82 18.86 -3.44
CA SER A 19 -15.25 18.55 -3.50
C SER A 19 -15.48 17.11 -3.05
N PHE A 20 -16.53 16.91 -2.28
CA PHE A 20 -17.00 15.59 -1.86
C PHE A 20 -18.25 15.25 -2.67
N ILE A 21 -18.19 14.14 -3.38
CA ILE A 21 -19.26 13.64 -4.24
C ILE A 21 -19.70 12.30 -3.63
N GLN A 22 -21.00 12.17 -3.38
CA GLN A 22 -21.60 11.04 -2.67
C GLN A 22 -21.25 9.69 -3.30
N HIS A 23 -21.42 9.55 -4.61
CA HIS A 23 -21.03 8.35 -5.34
C HIS A 23 -20.60 8.64 -6.78
N SER A 24 -19.93 7.67 -7.40
CA SER A 24 -19.63 7.68 -8.84
C SER A 24 -19.98 6.34 -9.44
N LEU A 25 -21.18 6.27 -10.01
CA LEU A 25 -21.75 5.02 -10.49
C LEU A 25 -21.12 4.58 -11.82
N PRO A 26 -20.89 3.27 -12.01
CA PRO A 26 -20.52 2.74 -13.32
C PRO A 26 -21.74 2.78 -14.25
N GLY A 27 -21.49 2.80 -15.57
CA GLY A 27 -22.58 2.69 -16.54
C GLY A 27 -23.25 1.32 -16.52
N LEU A 28 -22.46 0.28 -16.23
CA LEU A 28 -22.92 -1.09 -15.94
C LEU A 28 -22.08 -1.65 -14.80
N GLU A 29 -22.72 -2.32 -13.86
CA GLU A 29 -22.04 -3.05 -12.78
C GLU A 29 -21.32 -4.29 -13.33
N ALA A 30 -20.44 -4.88 -12.51
CA ALA A 30 -19.72 -6.09 -12.86
C ALA A 30 -20.63 -7.31 -12.75
N GLY A 31 -21.06 -7.85 -13.89
CA GLY A 31 -22.01 -8.96 -13.93
C GLY A 31 -22.23 -9.51 -15.33
N VAL A 32 -23.14 -10.50 -15.43
CA VAL A 32 -23.57 -11.07 -16.70
C VAL A 32 -24.86 -10.40 -17.13
N TYR A 33 -24.88 -9.90 -18.36
CA TYR A 33 -26.02 -9.20 -18.95
C TYR A 33 -26.52 -9.93 -20.19
N GLN A 34 -27.80 -9.74 -20.50
CA GLN A 34 -28.44 -10.21 -21.72
C GLN A 34 -29.06 -9.01 -22.43
N ILE A 35 -28.67 -8.79 -23.68
CA ILE A 35 -29.32 -7.83 -24.58
C ILE A 35 -30.38 -8.59 -25.35
N GLU A 36 -31.61 -8.12 -25.33
CA GLU A 36 -32.69 -8.60 -26.17
C GLU A 36 -33.07 -7.52 -27.18
N VAL A 37 -33.00 -7.85 -28.47
CA VAL A 37 -33.44 -6.98 -29.55
C VAL A 37 -34.77 -7.52 -30.06
N LYS A 38 -35.81 -6.70 -29.91
CA LYS A 38 -37.16 -6.95 -30.42
C LYS A 38 -37.45 -5.93 -31.51
N GLN A 39 -37.92 -6.40 -32.65
CA GLN A 39 -38.41 -5.55 -33.74
C GLN A 39 -39.92 -5.57 -33.72
N GLU A 40 -40.55 -4.40 -33.81
CA GLU A 40 -41.99 -4.25 -33.98
C GLU A 40 -42.25 -3.46 -35.26
N LEU A 41 -43.19 -3.94 -36.07
CA LEU A 41 -43.60 -3.27 -37.31
C LEU A 41 -45.06 -2.87 -37.15
N ASN A 42 -45.32 -1.57 -37.08
CA ASN A 42 -46.66 -1.02 -36.91
C ASN A 42 -47.08 -0.27 -38.18
N LYS A 43 -48.36 -0.35 -38.54
CA LYS A 43 -48.98 0.46 -39.59
C LYS A 43 -49.05 1.92 -39.13
N SER A 44 -49.35 2.82 -40.06
CA SER A 44 -49.55 4.25 -39.79
C SER A 44 -50.69 4.54 -38.80
N ASP A 45 -51.62 3.60 -38.61
CA ASP A 45 -52.71 3.68 -37.62
C ASP A 45 -52.33 3.09 -36.24
N GLY A 46 -51.09 2.64 -36.07
CA GLY A 46 -50.58 2.04 -34.82
C GLY A 46 -50.87 0.54 -34.67
N SER A 47 -51.59 -0.11 -35.60
CA SER A 47 -51.83 -1.55 -35.55
C SER A 47 -50.62 -2.36 -36.02
N SER A 48 -50.36 -3.51 -35.39
CA SER A 48 -49.24 -4.40 -35.78
C SER A 48 -49.41 -4.89 -37.22
N ILE A 49 -48.30 -4.93 -37.96
CA ILE A 49 -48.21 -5.48 -39.33
C ILE A 49 -48.00 -6.99 -39.29
N SER A 50 -47.41 -7.55 -38.23
CA SER A 50 -47.10 -8.97 -38.14
C SER A 50 -48.21 -9.78 -37.46
N GLU A 51 -48.52 -10.96 -38.02
CA GLU A 51 -49.31 -12.01 -37.36
C GLU A 51 -48.45 -12.72 -36.30
N GLY A 52 -48.19 -12.03 -35.18
CA GLY A 52 -47.41 -12.54 -34.05
C GLY A 52 -46.08 -11.81 -33.81
N PRO A 53 -45.42 -12.06 -32.66
CA PRO A 53 -44.17 -11.40 -32.30
C PRO A 53 -43.03 -11.82 -33.24
N LEU A 54 -42.27 -10.83 -33.73
CA LEU A 54 -41.07 -11.08 -34.54
C LEU A 54 -39.96 -11.77 -33.70
N PRO A 55 -39.03 -12.50 -34.34
CA PRO A 55 -37.95 -13.19 -33.63
C PRO A 55 -37.15 -12.23 -32.74
N THR A 56 -37.06 -12.56 -31.46
CA THR A 56 -36.20 -11.84 -30.52
C THR A 56 -34.78 -12.37 -30.64
N ILE A 57 -33.82 -11.50 -30.91
CA ILE A 57 -32.39 -11.86 -30.89
C ILE A 57 -31.86 -11.55 -29.51
N SER A 58 -31.34 -12.55 -28.81
CA SER A 58 -30.68 -12.37 -27.52
C SER A 58 -29.18 -12.60 -27.62
N LYS A 59 -28.39 -11.76 -26.95
CA LYS A 59 -26.93 -11.91 -26.83
C LYS A 59 -26.49 -11.65 -25.40
N ARG A 60 -25.77 -12.62 -24.83
CA ARG A 60 -25.18 -12.49 -23.50
C ARG A 60 -23.78 -11.89 -23.60
N PHE A 61 -23.44 -11.01 -22.67
CA PHE A 61 -22.10 -10.46 -22.50
C PHE A 61 -21.80 -10.30 -21.01
N GLY A 62 -20.51 -10.23 -20.66
CA GLY A 62 -20.08 -10.06 -19.28
C GLY A 62 -19.30 -8.76 -19.11
N VAL A 63 -19.58 -8.05 -18.02
CA VAL A 63 -18.81 -6.89 -17.58
C VAL A 63 -17.85 -7.36 -16.50
N VAL A 64 -16.56 -7.27 -16.77
CA VAL A 64 -15.50 -7.70 -15.84
C VAL A 64 -15.23 -6.59 -14.82
N GLY A 65 -15.05 -6.97 -13.55
CA GLY A 65 -14.61 -6.06 -12.50
C GLY A 65 -13.97 -6.82 -11.33
N PRO A 66 -13.05 -6.18 -10.58
CA PRO A 66 -12.42 -6.79 -9.39
C PRO A 66 -13.43 -7.48 -8.48
N LYS A 67 -13.10 -8.69 -8.01
CA LYS A 67 -13.95 -9.50 -7.12
C LYS A 67 -13.17 -10.11 -5.96
N TYR A 68 -12.04 -10.74 -6.26
CA TYR A 68 -11.22 -11.48 -5.30
C TYR A 68 -9.89 -10.81 -4.95
N ALA A 69 -9.46 -9.87 -5.78
CA ALA A 69 -8.27 -9.06 -5.60
C ALA A 69 -8.46 -7.74 -6.36
N ILE A 70 -7.80 -6.68 -5.89
CA ILE A 70 -7.71 -5.40 -6.60
C ILE A 70 -6.33 -5.24 -7.23
N PRO A 71 -6.21 -4.46 -8.32
CA PRO A 71 -4.91 -4.13 -8.91
C PRO A 71 -3.95 -3.51 -7.88
N THR A 72 -2.64 -3.74 -8.04
CA THR A 72 -1.61 -3.22 -7.12
C THR A 72 -1.53 -1.70 -7.09
N ASP A 73 -1.96 -1.02 -8.15
CA ASP A 73 -2.07 0.44 -8.27
C ASP A 73 -3.44 0.98 -7.84
N ALA A 74 -4.36 0.12 -7.40
CA ALA A 74 -5.70 0.54 -7.03
C ALA A 74 -5.71 1.35 -5.72
N VAL A 75 -4.79 1.06 -4.79
CA VAL A 75 -4.66 1.77 -3.52
C VAL A 75 -3.68 2.93 -3.69
N GLN A 76 -4.17 4.14 -3.42
CA GLN A 76 -3.38 5.36 -3.42
C GLN A 76 -2.72 5.61 -2.05
N SER A 77 -3.48 5.42 -0.98
CA SER A 77 -2.99 5.58 0.40
C SER A 77 -3.94 4.92 1.40
N GLU A 78 -3.43 4.59 2.58
CA GLU A 78 -4.20 4.11 3.72
C GLU A 78 -3.94 4.96 4.97
N TYR A 79 -4.93 5.02 5.85
CA TYR A 79 -4.80 5.66 7.15
C TYR A 79 -5.57 4.86 8.22
N PRO A 80 -5.06 4.69 9.45
CA PRO A 80 -3.70 5.01 9.87
C PRO A 80 -2.63 4.36 8.99
N PRO A 81 -1.43 4.97 8.84
CA PRO A 81 -0.45 4.46 7.91
C PRO A 81 0.01 3.04 8.30
N ARG A 82 0.28 2.22 7.29
CA ARG A 82 0.76 0.86 7.50
C ARG A 82 2.02 0.82 8.36
N ALA A 83 2.00 -0.08 9.34
CA ALA A 83 3.05 -0.29 10.32
C ALA A 83 3.38 0.96 11.17
N ALA A 84 2.51 1.96 11.22
CA ALA A 84 2.69 3.13 12.06
C ALA A 84 2.21 2.88 13.49
N ALA A 85 2.81 3.62 14.43
CA ALA A 85 2.37 3.76 15.80
C ALA A 85 2.07 5.25 16.07
N GLY A 86 0.90 5.57 16.62
CA GLY A 86 0.53 6.96 16.88
C GLY A 86 -0.84 7.12 17.56
N GLY A 87 -1.24 8.37 17.77
CA GLY A 87 -2.52 8.73 18.41
C GLY A 87 -3.68 8.61 17.43
N PHE A 88 -4.09 7.37 17.13
CA PHE A 88 -5.15 7.07 16.15
C PHE A 88 -6.52 6.85 16.78
N SER A 89 -6.65 7.07 18.09
CA SER A 89 -7.86 6.81 18.87
C SER A 89 -9.11 7.56 18.40
N ASN A 90 -8.93 8.66 17.66
CA ASN A 90 -10.01 9.51 17.15
C ASN A 90 -10.22 9.39 15.63
N SER A 91 -9.58 8.43 14.97
CA SER A 91 -9.58 8.32 13.52
C SER A 91 -10.11 6.98 13.04
N LEU A 92 -11.09 7.02 12.14
CA LEU A 92 -11.58 5.83 11.44
C LEU A 92 -10.53 5.38 10.41
N ALA A 93 -10.25 4.08 10.41
CA ALA A 93 -9.41 3.49 9.38
C ALA A 93 -10.06 3.67 8.01
N HIS A 94 -9.30 4.09 7.01
CA HIS A 94 -9.81 4.30 5.66
C HIS A 94 -8.74 4.06 4.60
N VAL A 95 -9.20 3.77 3.38
CA VAL A 95 -8.37 3.57 2.20
C VAL A 95 -8.81 4.50 1.09
N VAL A 96 -7.83 5.09 0.40
CA VAL A 96 -8.01 5.95 -0.77
C VAL A 96 -7.67 5.13 -2.01
N LEU A 97 -8.56 5.13 -2.99
CA LEU A 97 -8.49 4.31 -4.18
C LEU A 97 -8.38 5.19 -5.44
N ASN A 98 -7.50 4.80 -6.37
CA ASN A 98 -7.36 5.42 -7.69
C ASN A 98 -8.52 5.07 -8.62
N LYS A 99 -9.26 4.00 -8.32
CA LYS A 99 -10.42 3.55 -9.11
C LYS A 99 -11.70 4.14 -8.52
N VAL A 100 -12.07 5.34 -8.96
CA VAL A 100 -13.20 6.14 -8.45
C VAL A 100 -14.51 5.34 -8.34
N LYS A 101 -14.82 4.50 -9.33
CA LYS A 101 -16.10 3.75 -9.37
C LYS A 101 -16.08 2.43 -8.60
N LEU A 102 -14.91 1.98 -8.15
CA LEU A 102 -14.71 0.65 -7.56
C LEU A 102 -15.65 0.33 -6.37
N PRO A 103 -16.01 1.27 -5.48
CA PRO A 103 -16.96 0.99 -4.40
C PRO A 103 -18.38 0.66 -4.86
N TRP A 104 -18.75 0.97 -6.12
CA TRP A 104 -20.11 0.83 -6.65
C TRP A 104 -20.20 -0.05 -7.90
N ILE A 105 -19.16 -0.85 -8.21
CA ILE A 105 -19.22 -1.80 -9.33
C ILE A 105 -19.97 -3.10 -9.00
N ARG A 106 -20.30 -3.32 -7.73
CA ARG A 106 -21.01 -4.49 -7.20
C ARG A 106 -21.90 -4.02 -6.06
N SER A 107 -22.75 -4.92 -5.59
CA SER A 107 -23.84 -4.62 -4.67
C SER A 107 -23.77 -5.45 -3.40
N PRO A 108 -23.98 -4.86 -2.20
CA PRO A 108 -24.12 -5.62 -0.96
C PRO A 108 -25.50 -6.30 -0.85
N TYR A 109 -26.48 -5.86 -1.64
CA TYR A 109 -27.85 -6.39 -1.64
C TYR A 109 -27.90 -7.82 -2.18
N LEU A 110 -28.90 -8.59 -1.75
CA LEU A 110 -29.21 -9.86 -2.40
C LEU A 110 -29.47 -9.63 -3.90
N PRO A 111 -29.16 -10.60 -4.79
CA PRO A 111 -29.47 -10.46 -6.20
C PRO A 111 -30.94 -10.11 -6.44
N GLY A 112 -31.18 -9.01 -7.17
CA GLY A 112 -32.51 -8.50 -7.47
C GLY A 112 -33.18 -7.70 -6.36
N ASN A 113 -32.53 -7.50 -5.20
CA ASN A 113 -33.07 -6.74 -4.07
C ASN A 113 -32.46 -5.33 -3.93
N GLU A 114 -31.60 -4.92 -4.87
CA GLU A 114 -31.03 -3.58 -4.85
C GLU A 114 -32.08 -2.52 -5.22
N PRO A 115 -32.24 -1.46 -4.40
CA PRO A 115 -33.19 -0.39 -4.69
C PRO A 115 -32.79 0.40 -5.94
N ALA A 116 -33.79 0.82 -6.71
CA ALA A 116 -33.58 1.76 -7.81
C ALA A 116 -33.13 3.12 -7.27
N ILE A 117 -32.24 3.79 -8.01
CA ILE A 117 -31.79 5.14 -7.66
C ILE A 117 -32.75 6.14 -8.30
N GLU A 118 -33.36 6.98 -7.46
CA GLU A 118 -34.24 8.06 -7.87
C GLU A 118 -33.52 9.40 -7.75
N GLU A 119 -33.78 10.30 -8.71
CA GLU A 119 -33.36 11.70 -8.62
C GLU A 119 -34.39 12.45 -7.76
N ARG A 120 -33.91 13.07 -6.69
CA ARG A 120 -34.70 13.89 -5.77
C ARG A 120 -34.38 15.36 -5.96
N GLN A 121 -35.30 16.22 -5.55
CA GLN A 121 -35.12 17.67 -5.59
C GLN A 121 -35.57 18.33 -4.30
N TYR A 122 -34.81 19.33 -3.85
CA TYR A 122 -35.22 20.24 -2.78
C TYR A 122 -34.90 21.69 -3.13
N THR A 123 -35.71 22.61 -2.60
CA THR A 123 -35.50 24.04 -2.75
C THR A 123 -34.82 24.60 -1.50
N THR A 124 -33.74 25.37 -1.68
CA THR A 124 -33.05 26.08 -0.60
C THR A 124 -32.84 27.54 -0.97
N SER A 125 -32.69 28.42 0.02
CA SER A 125 -32.42 29.84 -0.22
C SER A 125 -31.07 30.25 0.38
N TYR A 126 -30.19 30.79 -0.45
CA TYR A 126 -28.94 31.40 0.00
C TYR A 126 -28.60 32.60 -0.89
N GLY A 127 -28.14 33.69 -0.27
CA GLY A 127 -27.93 34.97 -0.97
C GLY A 127 -29.23 35.65 -1.42
N GLY A 128 -30.36 35.36 -0.77
CA GLY A 128 -31.67 35.95 -1.10
C GLY A 128 -32.30 35.44 -2.40
N LYS A 129 -31.77 34.35 -2.98
CA LYS A 129 -32.34 33.66 -4.15
C LYS A 129 -32.67 32.22 -3.80
N GLU A 130 -33.77 31.72 -4.35
CA GLU A 130 -34.12 30.30 -4.32
C GLU A 130 -33.26 29.53 -5.31
N HIS A 131 -32.83 28.34 -4.89
CA HIS A 131 -32.07 27.38 -5.67
C HIS A 131 -32.76 26.03 -5.57
N ASN A 132 -33.07 25.43 -6.70
CA ASN A 132 -33.53 24.05 -6.79
C ASN A 132 -32.31 23.16 -6.95
N ILE A 133 -32.09 22.26 -6.00
CA ILE A 133 -30.97 21.33 -5.99
C ILE A 133 -31.51 19.94 -6.29
N ALA A 134 -31.04 19.35 -7.38
CA ALA A 134 -31.28 17.96 -7.72
C ALA A 134 -30.12 17.09 -7.21
N TYR A 135 -30.44 15.90 -6.71
CA TYR A 135 -29.48 14.94 -6.18
C TYR A 135 -30.01 13.51 -6.29
N ASP A 136 -29.10 12.55 -6.42
CA ASP A 136 -29.46 11.13 -6.48
C ASP A 136 -29.55 10.51 -5.07
N ASP A 137 -30.33 9.45 -4.95
CA ASP A 137 -30.32 8.60 -3.76
C ASP A 137 -28.93 8.03 -3.46
N ASP A 138 -28.67 7.83 -2.16
CA ASP A 138 -27.48 7.16 -1.67
C ASP A 138 -27.39 5.71 -2.16
N LYS A 139 -26.21 5.30 -2.65
CA LYS A 139 -25.93 3.92 -3.05
C LYS A 139 -24.94 3.26 -2.11
N ALA A 140 -25.35 2.13 -1.53
CA ALA A 140 -24.50 1.34 -0.65
C ALA A 140 -23.28 0.77 -1.39
N THR A 141 -22.09 0.90 -0.79
CA THR A 141 -20.87 0.27 -1.30
C THR A 141 -20.82 -1.22 -0.95
N TRP A 142 -20.32 -2.06 -1.85
CA TRP A 142 -19.99 -3.46 -1.56
C TRP A 142 -18.66 -3.64 -0.80
N LEU A 143 -17.90 -2.55 -0.64
CA LEU A 143 -16.63 -2.52 0.07
C LEU A 143 -16.79 -1.95 1.48
N ALA A 144 -16.09 -2.53 2.45
CA ALA A 144 -15.95 -1.97 3.78
C ALA A 144 -14.54 -2.13 4.32
N VAL A 145 -14.08 -1.16 5.10
CA VAL A 145 -12.87 -1.29 5.93
C VAL A 145 -13.30 -1.75 7.32
N LEU A 146 -13.03 -3.00 7.66
CA LEU A 146 -13.25 -3.51 9.02
C LEU A 146 -11.98 -3.33 9.84
N THR A 147 -12.11 -2.74 11.02
CA THR A 147 -11.01 -2.68 11.99
C THR A 147 -11.19 -3.80 13.00
N ILE A 148 -10.16 -4.64 13.15
CA ILE A 148 -10.13 -5.77 14.08
C ILE A 148 -8.99 -5.54 15.06
N SER A 149 -9.30 -5.66 16.34
CA SER A 149 -8.34 -5.42 17.42
C SER A 149 -8.06 -6.72 18.18
N PRO A 150 -6.95 -6.82 18.93
CA PRO A 150 -6.63 -8.03 19.69
C PRO A 150 -7.73 -8.41 20.69
N SER A 151 -8.40 -7.43 21.30
CA SER A 151 -9.53 -7.68 22.21
C SER A 151 -10.72 -8.40 21.56
N ASP A 152 -10.93 -8.24 20.25
CA ASP A 152 -12.00 -8.95 19.53
C ASP A 152 -11.72 -10.45 19.41
N ILE A 153 -10.45 -10.85 19.49
CA ILE A 153 -9.98 -12.22 19.30
C ILE A 153 -9.18 -12.74 20.49
N LYS A 154 -9.62 -12.36 21.70
CA LYS A 154 -9.07 -12.86 22.97
C LYS A 154 -7.55 -12.64 23.11
N GLY A 155 -7.07 -11.52 22.59
CA GLY A 155 -5.66 -11.15 22.62
C GLY A 155 -4.82 -11.77 21.50
N ALA A 156 -5.38 -12.55 20.57
CA ALA A 156 -4.61 -13.06 19.44
C ALA A 156 -4.21 -11.95 18.46
N ASN A 157 -3.22 -12.23 17.59
CA ASN A 157 -2.85 -11.31 16.51
C ASN A 157 -3.94 -11.32 15.41
N PRO A 158 -4.54 -10.17 15.03
CA PRO A 158 -5.60 -10.11 14.03
C PRO A 158 -5.24 -10.72 12.67
N THR A 159 -3.97 -10.72 12.27
CA THR A 159 -3.55 -11.33 11.00
C THR A 159 -3.67 -12.86 10.99
N SER A 160 -3.81 -13.49 12.16
CA SER A 160 -4.00 -14.95 12.26
C SER A 160 -5.34 -15.42 11.66
N LEU A 161 -6.30 -14.52 11.49
CA LEU A 161 -7.59 -14.82 10.85
C LEU A 161 -7.53 -14.90 9.33
N ILE A 162 -6.42 -14.48 8.72
CA ILE A 162 -6.30 -14.34 7.27
C ILE A 162 -5.65 -15.58 6.68
N THR A 163 -6.36 -16.21 5.76
CA THR A 163 -5.83 -17.27 4.91
C THR A 163 -5.32 -16.67 3.62
N GLN A 164 -4.05 -16.90 3.32
CA GLN A 164 -3.41 -16.47 2.08
C GLN A 164 -3.42 -17.58 1.04
N ASN A 165 -3.55 -17.21 -0.23
CA ASN A 165 -3.51 -18.13 -1.37
C ASN A 165 -4.58 -19.25 -1.34
N GLY A 166 -5.76 -18.94 -0.79
CA GLY A 166 -6.92 -19.81 -0.92
C GLY A 166 -7.56 -19.72 -2.31
N SER A 167 -8.74 -20.29 -2.48
CA SER A 167 -9.47 -20.28 -3.75
C SER A 167 -10.93 -19.87 -3.63
N ALA A 168 -11.54 -19.44 -4.73
CA ALA A 168 -12.96 -19.08 -4.78
C ALA A 168 -13.88 -20.25 -4.34
N LEU A 169 -13.45 -21.50 -4.49
CA LEU A 169 -14.15 -22.68 -3.96
C LEU A 169 -14.43 -22.61 -2.46
N GLU A 170 -13.50 -22.04 -1.69
CA GLU A 170 -13.61 -21.93 -0.23
C GLU A 170 -14.61 -20.87 0.22
N LEU A 171 -15.11 -20.07 -0.72
CA LEU A 171 -16.22 -19.14 -0.53
C LEU A 171 -17.55 -19.75 -0.94
N ILE A 172 -17.59 -20.86 -1.67
CA ILE A 172 -18.85 -21.40 -2.21
C ILE A 172 -19.40 -22.47 -1.25
N PRO A 173 -20.69 -22.38 -0.82
CA PRO A 173 -21.31 -23.40 0.03
C PRO A 173 -21.07 -24.82 -0.45
N ASP A 174 -20.73 -25.73 0.47
CA ASP A 174 -20.55 -27.16 0.21
C ASP A 174 -21.78 -27.86 -0.40
N LYS A 175 -22.94 -27.20 -0.39
CA LYS A 175 -24.16 -27.62 -1.07
C LYS A 175 -24.07 -27.51 -2.60
N TRP A 176 -23.27 -26.58 -3.12
CA TRP A 176 -23.25 -26.23 -4.54
C TRP A 176 -21.93 -26.61 -5.20
N LYS A 177 -21.99 -26.80 -6.51
CA LYS A 177 -20.81 -26.87 -7.38
C LYS A 177 -20.46 -25.46 -7.86
N ALA A 178 -19.24 -25.30 -8.35
CA ALA A 178 -18.75 -24.06 -8.92
C ALA A 178 -18.30 -24.28 -10.35
N LYS A 179 -18.49 -23.29 -11.23
CA LYS A 179 -17.91 -23.33 -12.58
C LYS A 179 -16.39 -23.23 -12.51
N GLY A 180 -15.69 -24.31 -12.83
CA GLY A 180 -14.23 -24.39 -12.81
C GLY A 180 -13.59 -24.14 -14.17
N ALA A 181 -12.26 -24.18 -14.19
CA ALA A 181 -11.46 -24.04 -15.40
C ALA A 181 -11.73 -25.18 -16.39
N ASN A 182 -11.67 -24.90 -17.69
CA ASN A 182 -11.81 -25.91 -18.76
C ASN A 182 -13.12 -26.73 -18.68
N GLY A 183 -14.18 -26.16 -18.12
CA GLY A 183 -15.49 -26.81 -18.01
C GLY A 183 -15.65 -27.79 -16.84
N THR A 184 -14.71 -27.82 -15.89
CA THR A 184 -14.88 -28.58 -14.64
C THR A 184 -16.01 -27.99 -13.79
N THR A 185 -16.56 -28.81 -12.89
CA THR A 185 -17.57 -28.39 -11.90
C THR A 185 -17.20 -28.87 -10.49
N PRO A 186 -16.10 -28.36 -9.91
CA PRO A 186 -15.68 -28.75 -8.56
C PRO A 186 -16.72 -28.40 -7.49
N GLN A 187 -16.72 -29.17 -6.40
CA GLN A 187 -17.60 -28.96 -5.25
C GLN A 187 -17.13 -27.76 -4.43
N GLY A 188 -18.07 -26.91 -3.99
CA GLY A 188 -17.81 -25.85 -3.02
C GLY A 188 -17.24 -26.38 -1.71
N GLN A 189 -16.46 -25.55 -1.03
CA GLN A 189 -15.69 -25.94 0.15
C GLN A 189 -15.98 -25.07 1.38
N LEU A 190 -16.94 -24.14 1.30
CA LEU A 190 -17.35 -23.36 2.47
C LEU A 190 -18.09 -24.30 3.46
N PRO A 191 -17.62 -24.39 4.72
CA PRO A 191 -18.26 -25.19 5.75
C PRO A 191 -19.71 -24.75 6.03
N LYS A 192 -20.55 -25.67 6.51
CA LYS A 192 -21.97 -25.42 6.84
C LYS A 192 -22.21 -24.32 7.87
N ASN A 193 -21.24 -24.08 8.77
CA ASN A 193 -21.28 -23.01 9.75
C ASN A 193 -20.61 -21.71 9.26
N GLY A 194 -20.27 -21.62 7.98
CA GLY A 194 -19.70 -20.45 7.33
C GLY A 194 -20.73 -19.66 6.52
N TYR A 195 -20.54 -18.35 6.44
CA TYR A 195 -21.28 -17.46 5.53
C TYR A 195 -20.31 -16.66 4.66
N SER A 196 -20.62 -16.48 3.38
CA SER A 196 -19.75 -15.79 2.42
C SER A 196 -20.57 -15.00 1.37
N ILE A 197 -19.87 -14.40 0.40
CA ILE A 197 -20.47 -13.73 -0.77
C ILE A 197 -21.31 -14.63 -1.68
N PHE A 198 -21.31 -15.97 -1.47
CA PHE A 198 -22.13 -16.92 -2.21
C PHE A 198 -23.23 -17.56 -1.34
N SER A 199 -23.25 -17.28 -0.04
CA SER A 199 -24.25 -17.81 0.88
C SER A 199 -25.65 -17.22 0.67
N TYR A 200 -25.78 -16.13 -0.11
CA TYR A 200 -27.09 -15.62 -0.54
C TYR A 200 -27.95 -16.70 -1.21
N THR A 201 -27.33 -17.68 -1.87
CA THR A 201 -28.01 -18.83 -2.50
C THR A 201 -28.71 -19.76 -1.50
N LEU A 202 -28.43 -19.60 -0.20
CA LEU A 202 -29.04 -20.34 0.90
C LEU A 202 -30.16 -19.53 1.59
N GLU A 203 -30.29 -18.25 1.27
CA GLU A 203 -31.29 -17.37 1.86
C GLU A 203 -32.71 -17.72 1.40
N PRO A 204 -33.72 -17.58 2.27
CA PRO A 204 -35.12 -17.79 1.89
C PRO A 204 -35.52 -16.89 0.72
N GLY A 205 -36.19 -17.47 -0.29
CA GLY A 205 -36.67 -16.75 -1.46
C GLY A 205 -35.66 -16.58 -2.60
N GLN A 206 -34.38 -16.91 -2.39
CA GLN A 206 -33.39 -16.89 -3.47
C GLN A 206 -33.48 -18.17 -4.31
N PRO A 207 -33.47 -18.07 -5.66
CA PRO A 207 -33.54 -19.23 -6.52
C PRO A 207 -32.27 -20.08 -6.38
N ALA A 208 -32.43 -21.40 -6.46
CA ALA A 208 -31.28 -22.29 -6.54
C ALA A 208 -30.45 -21.99 -7.80
N PRO A 209 -29.11 -22.11 -7.74
CA PRO A 209 -28.26 -21.95 -8.91
C PRO A 209 -28.64 -22.93 -10.03
N GLN A 210 -28.52 -22.50 -11.28
CA GLN A 210 -28.82 -23.36 -12.43
C GLN A 210 -27.90 -24.60 -12.41
N ALA A 211 -28.49 -25.79 -12.52
CA ALA A 211 -27.79 -27.07 -12.45
C ALA A 211 -26.90 -27.21 -11.20
N ASP A 212 -27.36 -26.67 -10.06
CA ASP A 212 -26.66 -26.66 -8.77
C ASP A 212 -25.24 -26.07 -8.84
N THR A 213 -24.98 -25.23 -9.86
CA THR A 213 -23.65 -24.67 -10.16
C THR A 213 -23.68 -23.16 -10.04
N VAL A 214 -22.85 -22.64 -9.13
CA VAL A 214 -22.61 -21.21 -8.92
C VAL A 214 -21.58 -20.71 -9.93
N ASP A 215 -21.82 -19.52 -10.48
CA ASP A 215 -20.84 -18.79 -11.29
C ASP A 215 -19.92 -17.97 -10.37
N PRO A 216 -18.60 -18.24 -10.36
CA PRO A 216 -17.63 -17.46 -9.58
C PRO A 216 -17.49 -16.00 -10.07
N GLY A 217 -18.11 -15.63 -11.18
CA GLY A 217 -18.16 -14.28 -11.72
C GLY A 217 -17.44 -14.16 -13.07
N VAL A 218 -17.79 -13.12 -13.84
CA VAL A 218 -17.21 -12.89 -15.17
C VAL A 218 -15.69 -12.76 -15.10
N GLY A 219 -14.99 -13.63 -15.84
CA GLY A 219 -13.53 -13.66 -15.87
C GLY A 219 -12.89 -14.50 -14.76
N TYR A 220 -13.69 -15.16 -13.92
CA TYR A 220 -13.23 -16.00 -12.82
C TYR A 220 -13.74 -17.43 -12.94
N ASN A 221 -13.11 -18.32 -12.20
CA ASN A 221 -13.47 -19.73 -12.07
C ASN A 221 -13.29 -20.18 -10.61
N ALA A 222 -13.72 -21.40 -10.32
CA ALA A 222 -13.69 -21.98 -8.99
C ALA A 222 -12.26 -22.00 -8.38
N GLU A 223 -11.25 -22.22 -9.21
CA GLU A 223 -9.84 -22.31 -8.81
C GLU A 223 -9.15 -20.94 -8.71
N THR A 224 -9.87 -19.84 -8.93
CA THR A 224 -9.30 -18.49 -8.85
C THR A 224 -8.75 -18.23 -7.45
N THR A 225 -7.46 -17.90 -7.39
CA THR A 225 -6.76 -17.63 -6.13
C THR A 225 -7.27 -16.36 -5.47
N CYS A 226 -7.49 -16.41 -4.16
CA CYS A 226 -7.91 -15.27 -3.35
C CYS A 226 -7.39 -15.35 -1.92
N ASN A 227 -7.28 -14.19 -1.28
CA ASN A 227 -7.11 -14.13 0.18
C ASN A 227 -8.49 -13.95 0.81
N PHE A 228 -8.72 -14.55 1.98
CA PHE A 228 -9.95 -14.35 2.73
C PHE A 228 -9.67 -14.33 4.24
N ILE A 229 -10.61 -13.76 4.99
CA ILE A 229 -10.58 -13.67 6.43
C ILE A 229 -11.76 -14.42 7.03
N ASP A 230 -11.51 -15.24 8.05
CA ASP A 230 -12.55 -15.91 8.83
C ASP A 230 -12.83 -15.14 10.11
N ILE A 231 -13.92 -14.37 10.12
CA ILE A 231 -14.34 -13.59 11.29
C ILE A 231 -15.39 -14.38 12.06
N PRO A 232 -15.18 -14.71 13.34
CA PRO A 232 -16.20 -15.36 14.16
C PRO A 232 -17.50 -14.55 14.14
N ALA A 233 -18.66 -15.21 14.01
CA ALA A 233 -19.94 -14.51 13.87
C ALA A 233 -20.23 -13.55 15.04
N SER A 234 -19.82 -13.91 16.25
CA SER A 234 -19.92 -13.05 17.44
C SER A 234 -19.13 -11.74 17.31
N VAL A 235 -17.98 -11.76 16.63
CA VAL A 235 -17.18 -10.57 16.32
C VAL A 235 -17.81 -9.83 15.15
N PHE A 236 -18.15 -10.54 14.07
CA PHE A 236 -18.76 -9.95 12.87
C PHE A 236 -20.03 -9.16 13.21
N ASN A 237 -20.94 -9.71 14.02
CA ASN A 237 -22.16 -9.04 14.46
C ASN A 237 -21.92 -7.72 15.21
N ARG A 238 -20.78 -7.60 15.92
CA ARG A 238 -20.41 -6.36 16.63
C ARG A 238 -19.82 -5.32 15.68
N ILE A 239 -19.08 -5.75 14.66
CA ILE A 239 -18.23 -4.86 13.85
C ILE A 239 -18.78 -4.60 12.45
N CYS A 240 -19.72 -5.41 11.96
CA CYS A 240 -20.26 -5.24 10.62
C CYS A 240 -21.12 -3.96 10.54
N PRO A 241 -21.07 -3.26 9.40
CA PRO A 241 -21.98 -2.16 9.11
C PRO A 241 -23.40 -2.66 8.82
N SER A 242 -24.38 -1.77 8.93
CA SER A 242 -25.71 -1.94 8.33
C SER A 242 -25.69 -1.52 6.86
N ILE A 243 -26.76 -1.83 6.12
CA ILE A 243 -26.94 -1.31 4.75
C ILE A 243 -26.92 0.22 4.71
N ASP A 244 -27.51 0.88 5.71
CA ASP A 244 -27.53 2.35 5.77
C ASP A 244 -26.15 2.93 6.11
N ASP A 245 -25.33 2.23 6.91
CA ASP A 245 -23.94 2.63 7.11
C ASP A 245 -23.16 2.55 5.79
N LEU A 246 -23.37 1.49 5.00
CA LEU A 246 -22.69 1.29 3.71
C LEU A 246 -23.00 2.37 2.67
N LYS A 247 -24.12 3.09 2.80
CA LYS A 247 -24.42 4.27 1.97
C LYS A 247 -23.46 5.44 2.25
N MET A 248 -22.98 5.53 3.50
CA MET A 248 -22.13 6.63 3.99
C MET A 248 -20.64 6.27 4.06
N MET A 249 -20.29 4.99 3.93
CA MET A 249 -18.92 4.50 4.10
C MET A 249 -18.03 4.64 2.87
N ALA A 250 -18.58 5.09 1.72
CA ALA A 250 -17.79 5.43 0.55
C ALA A 250 -18.22 6.76 -0.05
N HIS A 251 -17.25 7.53 -0.55
CA HIS A 251 -17.51 8.75 -1.29
C HIS A 251 -16.35 9.05 -2.23
N VAL A 252 -16.55 9.96 -3.17
CA VAL A 252 -15.50 10.48 -4.05
C VAL A 252 -15.01 11.81 -3.52
N ARG A 253 -13.69 11.96 -3.49
CA ARG A 253 -13.00 13.21 -3.19
C ARG A 253 -12.31 13.70 -4.45
N ALA A 254 -12.79 14.81 -5.00
CA ALA A 254 -12.16 15.50 -6.12
C ALA A 254 -11.30 16.64 -5.58
N VAL A 255 -10.05 16.74 -6.03
CA VAL A 255 -9.05 17.70 -5.53
C VAL A 255 -8.45 18.44 -6.72
N GLU A 256 -8.33 19.76 -6.60
CA GLU A 256 -7.63 20.59 -7.58
C GLU A 256 -6.11 20.38 -7.44
N THR A 257 -5.43 20.19 -8.56
CA THR A 257 -4.01 19.83 -8.64
C THR A 257 -3.14 20.88 -9.33
N ASP A 258 -3.71 22.07 -9.57
CA ASP A 258 -3.07 23.23 -10.19
C ASP A 258 -1.81 23.73 -9.45
N ALA A 259 -1.80 23.62 -8.12
CA ALA A 259 -0.69 24.04 -7.27
C ALA A 259 0.22 22.88 -6.81
N LYS A 260 0.04 21.65 -7.31
CA LYS A 260 0.93 20.53 -6.96
C LYS A 260 2.23 20.60 -7.78
N PRO A 261 3.40 20.40 -7.17
CA PRO A 261 4.66 20.33 -7.90
C PRO A 261 4.61 19.18 -8.90
N ILE A 262 4.83 19.50 -10.18
CA ILE A 262 4.85 18.54 -11.28
C ILE A 262 6.31 18.31 -11.67
N ALA A 263 6.68 17.08 -11.99
CA ALA A 263 8.01 16.79 -12.53
C ALA A 263 8.19 17.51 -13.88
N ASP A 264 9.42 17.89 -14.20
CA ASP A 264 9.73 18.62 -15.43
C ASP A 264 9.31 17.80 -16.66
N GLY A 265 8.44 18.37 -17.51
CA GLY A 265 7.86 17.71 -18.69
C GLY A 265 6.63 16.81 -18.45
N ALA A 266 6.11 16.70 -17.21
CA ALA A 266 4.86 15.97 -16.96
C ALA A 266 3.62 16.86 -17.07
N THR A 267 2.57 16.35 -17.71
CA THR A 267 1.24 16.98 -17.75
C THR A 267 0.44 16.53 -16.53
N SER A 268 -0.10 17.47 -15.75
CA SER A 268 -1.04 17.18 -14.66
C SER A 268 -2.45 17.55 -15.09
N GLU A 269 -3.41 16.68 -14.81
CA GLU A 269 -4.82 17.05 -14.90
C GLU A 269 -5.10 18.16 -13.89
N MET A 270 -6.00 19.11 -14.22
CA MET A 270 -6.33 20.22 -13.30
C MET A 270 -7.10 19.75 -12.05
N GLN A 271 -7.81 18.62 -12.17
CA GLN A 271 -8.58 18.03 -11.08
C GLN A 271 -8.39 16.51 -11.09
N GLN A 272 -8.04 15.94 -9.94
CA GLN A 272 -7.95 14.50 -9.74
C GLN A 272 -9.02 14.03 -8.76
N SER A 273 -9.68 12.91 -9.09
CA SER A 273 -10.72 12.31 -8.24
C SER A 273 -10.28 10.96 -7.73
N PHE A 274 -10.54 10.71 -6.44
CA PHE A 274 -10.27 9.46 -5.76
C PHE A 274 -11.54 8.98 -5.07
N SER A 275 -11.73 7.67 -4.94
CA SER A 275 -12.74 7.14 -4.02
C SER A 275 -12.13 6.83 -2.66
N LEU A 276 -12.88 7.09 -1.59
CA LEU A 276 -12.55 6.67 -0.24
C LEU A 276 -13.49 5.54 0.18
N VAL A 277 -12.96 4.58 0.92
CA VAL A 277 -13.75 3.65 1.73
C VAL A 277 -13.30 3.81 3.19
N VAL A 278 -14.25 4.11 4.07
CA VAL A 278 -14.03 4.42 5.49
C VAL A 278 -14.59 3.29 6.35
N GLY A 279 -13.93 3.01 7.47
CA GLY A 279 -14.41 2.05 8.46
C GLY A 279 -15.50 2.63 9.35
N ASN A 280 -16.17 1.77 10.11
CA ASN A 280 -17.33 2.12 10.95
C ASN A 280 -17.05 2.10 12.46
N ARG A 281 -15.80 1.88 12.87
CA ARG A 281 -15.38 1.88 14.27
C ARG A 281 -13.98 2.44 14.45
N LEU A 282 -13.76 3.04 15.62
CA LEU A 282 -12.45 3.50 16.06
C LEU A 282 -11.57 2.30 16.46
N PRO A 283 -10.24 2.44 16.34
CA PRO A 283 -9.31 1.40 16.78
C PRO A 283 -9.28 1.26 18.30
N GLU A 284 -9.01 0.04 18.77
CA GLU A 284 -8.60 -0.18 20.16
C GLU A 284 -7.30 0.58 20.40
N THR A 285 -7.19 1.20 21.56
CA THR A 285 -6.03 2.00 21.93
C THR A 285 -5.36 1.36 23.13
N MET A 286 -4.03 1.37 23.16
CA MET A 286 -3.27 0.87 24.31
C MET A 286 -3.74 1.52 25.61
N GLU A 287 -3.81 0.75 26.69
CA GLU A 287 -3.97 1.36 28.00
C GLU A 287 -2.75 2.23 28.32
N ALA A 288 -2.99 3.39 28.94
CA ALA A 288 -1.95 4.31 29.39
C ALA A 288 -1.18 3.70 30.57
N THR A 289 -0.39 2.67 30.32
CA THR A 289 0.56 2.13 31.29
C THR A 289 1.82 3.00 31.27
N GLN A 290 2.39 3.25 32.45
CA GLN A 290 3.68 3.93 32.58
C GLN A 290 4.74 3.10 31.82
N THR A 291 5.38 3.71 30.83
CA THR A 291 6.35 3.09 29.92
C THR A 291 7.46 2.29 30.61
N PRO A 292 7.90 1.12 30.09
CA PRO A 292 7.29 0.24 29.09
C PRO A 292 6.56 -0.96 29.73
N PRO A 293 5.57 -1.56 29.03
CA PRO A 293 5.01 -2.85 29.46
C PRO A 293 6.12 -3.91 29.48
N ALA A 294 6.12 -4.77 30.49
CA ALA A 294 6.96 -5.97 30.51
C ALA A 294 6.74 -6.78 29.22
N PRO A 295 7.71 -7.59 28.76
CA PRO A 295 7.52 -8.48 27.61
C PRO A 295 6.21 -9.28 27.76
N GLN A 296 5.22 -9.00 26.92
CA GLN A 296 3.93 -9.69 26.96
C GLN A 296 3.97 -10.87 25.99
N GLU A 297 3.56 -12.05 26.45
CA GLU A 297 3.37 -13.24 25.60
C GLU A 297 2.20 -13.09 24.60
N GLN A 298 1.31 -12.13 24.85
CA GLN A 298 0.19 -11.75 23.98
C GLN A 298 0.51 -10.41 23.30
N PRO A 299 0.12 -10.19 22.03
CA PRO A 299 0.32 -8.91 21.35
C PRO A 299 -0.21 -7.77 22.20
N ALA A 300 0.62 -6.74 22.36
CA ALA A 300 0.28 -5.53 23.09
C ALA A 300 -1.10 -5.02 22.63
N GLY A 301 -1.93 -4.59 23.59
CA GLY A 301 -3.21 -3.94 23.30
C GLY A 301 -3.06 -2.86 22.22
N GLY A 302 -4.13 -2.54 21.50
CA GLY A 302 -4.06 -1.51 20.45
C GLY A 302 -3.22 -1.83 19.20
N ASN A 303 -2.74 -3.07 19.00
CA ASN A 303 -2.23 -3.54 17.70
C ASN A 303 -3.40 -3.91 16.76
N ASN A 304 -3.89 -2.93 16.02
CA ASN A 304 -5.07 -3.06 15.18
C ASN A 304 -4.71 -3.54 13.77
N MET A 305 -5.66 -4.22 13.13
CA MET A 305 -5.64 -4.50 11.70
C MET A 305 -6.85 -3.87 11.05
N ALA A 306 -6.63 -3.11 10.00
CA ALA A 306 -7.69 -2.68 9.10
C ALA A 306 -7.64 -3.54 7.83
N VAL A 307 -8.81 -4.01 7.40
CA VAL A 307 -8.97 -4.91 6.26
C VAL A 307 -10.09 -4.44 5.36
N LEU A 308 -9.77 -4.20 4.08
CA LEU A 308 -10.73 -3.91 3.03
C LEU A 308 -11.31 -5.23 2.53
N VAL A 309 -12.60 -5.43 2.76
CA VAL A 309 -13.32 -6.68 2.45
C VAL A 309 -14.44 -6.47 1.44
N SER A 310 -14.81 -7.55 0.76
CA SER A 310 -16.04 -7.64 -0.03
C SER A 310 -17.23 -8.02 0.86
N LEU A 311 -18.30 -7.24 0.77
CA LEU A 311 -19.63 -7.50 1.35
C LEU A 311 -20.67 -7.76 0.25
N GLU A 312 -20.23 -8.18 -0.93
CA GLU A 312 -21.12 -8.50 -2.06
C GLU A 312 -22.18 -9.55 -1.66
N HIS A 313 -23.45 -9.22 -1.84
CA HIS A 313 -24.60 -10.05 -1.48
C HIS A 313 -24.70 -10.46 0.02
N LEU A 314 -24.11 -9.69 0.93
CA LEU A 314 -24.13 -9.97 2.37
C LEU A 314 -25.29 -9.31 3.13
N GLU A 315 -26.24 -8.65 2.47
CA GLU A 315 -27.38 -7.95 3.10
C GLU A 315 -27.98 -8.68 4.32
N ASN A 316 -28.27 -9.98 4.19
CA ASN A 316 -28.87 -10.79 5.26
C ASN A 316 -27.90 -11.24 6.37
N ALA A 317 -26.62 -10.89 6.29
CA ALA A 317 -25.63 -11.09 7.35
C ALA A 317 -25.21 -9.79 8.02
N LEU A 318 -25.51 -8.63 7.42
CA LEU A 318 -25.15 -7.32 7.95
C LEU A 318 -25.92 -6.96 9.23
N ARG A 319 -25.52 -5.87 9.89
CA ARG A 319 -26.18 -5.39 11.09
C ARG A 319 -27.65 -5.10 10.80
N GLY A 320 -28.53 -5.67 11.61
CA GLY A 320 -29.98 -5.62 11.40
C GLY A 320 -30.52 -6.78 10.56
N HIS A 321 -29.73 -7.85 10.37
CA HIS A 321 -30.15 -9.04 9.62
C HIS A 321 -31.53 -9.58 10.04
N PRO A 322 -32.32 -10.10 9.08
CA PRO A 322 -33.63 -10.66 9.37
C PRO A 322 -33.52 -11.91 10.25
N SER A 323 -34.40 -12.05 11.24
CA SER A 323 -34.37 -13.18 12.21
C SER A 323 -34.68 -14.54 11.57
N ASP A 324 -35.37 -14.54 10.43
CA ASP A 324 -35.76 -15.72 9.68
C ASP A 324 -34.77 -16.08 8.55
N GLY A 325 -33.75 -15.25 8.30
CA GLY A 325 -32.71 -15.49 7.31
C GLY A 325 -31.82 -16.69 7.63
N TYR A 326 -31.09 -17.17 6.61
CA TYR A 326 -30.18 -18.30 6.76
C TYR A 326 -29.04 -17.98 7.73
N TYR A 327 -28.46 -16.78 7.63
CA TYR A 327 -27.42 -16.30 8.53
C TYR A 327 -27.84 -16.38 10.00
N ALA A 328 -29.00 -15.80 10.35
CA ALA A 328 -29.52 -15.74 11.71
C ALA A 328 -29.70 -17.14 12.33
N LYS A 329 -30.21 -18.10 11.54
CA LYS A 329 -30.54 -19.46 12.00
C LYS A 329 -29.33 -20.38 12.11
N ASN A 330 -28.33 -20.23 11.23
CA ASN A 330 -27.27 -21.23 11.07
C ASN A 330 -25.87 -20.73 11.44
N VAL A 331 -25.63 -19.42 11.40
CA VAL A 331 -24.28 -18.85 11.49
C VAL A 331 -24.13 -17.86 12.64
N ALA A 332 -25.11 -16.98 12.88
CA ALA A 332 -24.99 -15.83 13.78
C ALA A 332 -24.51 -16.17 15.22
N THR A 333 -24.83 -17.35 15.73
CA THR A 333 -24.54 -17.75 17.12
C THR A 333 -23.19 -18.44 17.30
N SER A 334 -22.79 -19.32 16.37
CA SER A 334 -21.63 -20.22 16.55
C SER A 334 -20.80 -20.43 15.28
N GLY A 335 -21.12 -19.73 14.21
CA GLY A 335 -20.43 -19.83 12.93
C GLY A 335 -19.38 -18.74 12.73
N PHE A 336 -19.02 -18.53 11.48
CA PHE A 336 -18.09 -17.48 11.05
C PHE A 336 -18.53 -16.90 9.70
N VAL A 337 -18.07 -15.69 9.42
CA VAL A 337 -18.23 -15.04 8.12
C VAL A 337 -16.88 -15.01 7.43
N ARG A 338 -16.82 -15.61 6.25
CA ARG A 338 -15.64 -15.66 5.39
C ARG A 338 -15.73 -14.59 4.32
N LEU A 339 -14.84 -13.62 4.37
CA LEU A 339 -14.85 -12.46 3.48
C LEU A 339 -13.61 -12.43 2.59
N PRO A 340 -13.75 -12.20 1.27
CA PRO A 340 -12.60 -11.90 0.42
C PRO A 340 -11.85 -10.67 0.93
N VAL A 341 -10.53 -10.78 1.06
CA VAL A 341 -9.63 -9.71 1.49
C VAL A 341 -9.01 -9.06 0.27
N LEU A 342 -9.32 -7.79 0.04
CA LEU A 342 -8.83 -7.03 -1.10
C LEU A 342 -7.58 -6.21 -0.75
N HIS A 343 -7.49 -5.71 0.48
CA HIS A 343 -6.31 -5.01 1.01
C HIS A 343 -6.28 -5.12 2.54
N GLN A 344 -5.10 -5.07 3.14
CA GLN A 344 -4.94 -5.09 4.60
C GLN A 344 -3.74 -4.25 5.04
N TRP A 345 -3.79 -3.72 6.25
CA TRP A 345 -2.67 -3.09 6.92
C TRP A 345 -2.82 -3.15 8.44
N GLN A 346 -1.70 -3.05 9.15
CA GLN A 346 -1.66 -3.02 10.62
C GLN A 346 -1.15 -1.68 11.11
N PHE A 347 -1.59 -1.28 12.30
CA PHE A 347 -1.13 -0.06 12.97
C PHE A 347 -1.37 -0.16 14.48
N VAL A 348 -0.60 0.62 15.24
CA VAL A 348 -0.71 0.67 16.70
C VAL A 348 -1.31 2.02 17.12
N SER A 349 -2.40 1.98 17.89
CA SER A 349 -3.03 3.18 18.44
C SER A 349 -2.63 3.41 19.90
N TRP A 350 -2.15 4.61 20.18
CA TRP A 350 -1.75 5.08 21.51
C TRP A 350 -2.76 6.08 22.08
N PRO A 351 -2.96 6.09 23.41
CA PRO A 351 -3.92 7.00 24.06
C PRO A 351 -3.39 8.43 24.15
N ASP A 352 -2.07 8.58 24.03
CA ASP A 352 -1.37 9.83 24.30
C ASP A 352 -1.57 10.86 23.18
N THR A 353 -2.07 12.03 23.56
CA THR A 353 -2.23 13.20 22.69
C THR A 353 -0.89 13.73 22.21
N SER A 354 0.22 13.33 22.84
CA SER A 354 1.57 13.62 22.36
C SER A 354 1.65 13.32 20.87
N TYR A 355 1.29 12.11 20.44
CA TYR A 355 1.30 11.68 19.04
C TYR A 355 0.30 12.39 18.10
N ASN A 356 -0.51 13.35 18.58
CA ASN A 356 -1.35 14.19 17.73
C ASN A 356 -0.48 15.20 16.96
N PHE A 357 -0.70 15.35 15.66
CA PHE A 357 0.06 16.28 14.82
C PHE A 357 0.12 17.73 15.35
N VAL A 358 -1.00 18.25 15.86
CA VAL A 358 -1.05 19.61 16.43
C VAL A 358 -0.18 19.70 17.67
N HIS A 359 -0.27 18.70 18.54
CA HIS A 359 0.50 18.63 19.77
C HIS A 359 2.00 18.49 19.47
N MET A 360 2.38 17.61 18.52
CA MET A 360 3.74 17.49 17.99
C MET A 360 4.30 18.82 17.53
N LEU A 361 3.54 19.58 16.72
CA LEU A 361 3.96 20.86 16.20
C LEU A 361 4.16 21.90 17.31
N LYS A 362 3.26 21.94 18.29
CA LYS A 362 3.38 22.87 19.41
C LYS A 362 4.52 22.51 20.35
N ALA A 363 4.84 21.23 20.51
CA ALA A 363 5.93 20.73 21.35
C ALA A 363 7.34 20.93 20.74
N LEU A 364 7.45 21.35 19.47
CA LEU A 364 8.73 21.53 18.79
C LEU A 364 9.67 22.45 19.57
N ASN A 365 10.94 22.04 19.66
CA ASN A 365 12.01 22.72 20.40
C ASN A 365 11.76 22.82 21.92
N GLY A 366 11.08 21.83 22.52
CA GLY A 366 10.90 21.74 23.97
C GLY A 366 9.88 22.74 24.52
N ARG A 367 8.94 23.17 23.67
CA ARG A 367 7.83 24.04 24.08
C ARG A 367 6.74 23.23 24.77
N ASP A 368 6.04 23.87 25.68
CA ASP A 368 4.82 23.31 26.27
C ASP A 368 3.69 23.35 25.21
N PRO A 369 3.16 22.18 24.78
CA PRO A 369 2.12 22.11 23.77
C PRO A 369 0.75 22.62 24.25
N ASP A 370 0.52 22.66 25.56
CA ASP A 370 -0.72 23.17 26.17
C ASP A 370 -0.58 24.61 26.67
N GLY A 371 0.66 25.11 26.74
CA GLY A 371 0.99 26.47 27.13
C GLY A 371 0.68 27.53 26.05
N PRO A 372 0.60 28.82 26.44
CA PRO A 372 0.47 29.92 25.50
C PRO A 372 1.70 30.04 24.59
N ASN A 373 1.50 30.40 23.32
CA ASN A 373 2.58 30.61 22.35
C ASN A 373 3.32 31.95 22.56
N SER A 374 3.71 32.25 23.79
CA SER A 374 4.38 33.48 24.22
C SER A 374 5.86 33.28 24.57
N GLY A 375 6.37 32.05 24.48
CA GLY A 375 7.77 31.74 24.75
C GLY A 375 8.75 32.39 23.77
N GLU A 376 10.00 32.58 24.20
CA GLU A 376 11.06 33.13 23.36
C GLU A 376 11.19 32.35 22.04
N LYS A 377 11.44 33.09 20.95
CA LYS A 377 11.70 32.50 19.64
C LYS A 377 13.08 31.85 19.69
N VAL A 378 13.15 30.57 19.35
CA VAL A 378 14.44 29.88 19.22
C VAL A 378 15.12 30.40 17.95
N PRO A 379 16.32 31.02 18.03
CA PRO A 379 16.98 31.64 16.87
C PRO A 379 17.36 30.63 15.78
N THR A 380 17.48 29.35 16.14
CA THR A 380 17.81 28.23 15.25
C THR A 380 17.01 26.99 15.66
N PRO A 381 15.71 26.92 15.32
CA PRO A 381 14.92 25.74 15.66
C PRO A 381 15.49 24.52 14.93
N GLN A 382 15.77 23.46 15.67
CA GLN A 382 16.27 22.21 15.11
C GLN A 382 15.10 21.24 15.01
N PHE A 383 15.03 20.51 13.89
CA PHE A 383 14.03 19.46 13.78
C PHE A 383 14.43 18.31 14.71
N ARG A 384 13.66 18.12 15.78
CA ARG A 384 13.88 17.07 16.80
C ARG A 384 12.67 16.16 16.83
N SER A 385 12.84 14.92 17.30
CA SER A 385 11.69 14.08 17.60
C SER A 385 10.83 14.80 18.64
N PRO A 386 9.53 15.02 18.38
CA PRO A 386 8.65 15.79 19.27
C PRO A 386 8.33 15.05 20.57
N HIS A 387 8.56 13.74 20.65
CA HIS A 387 8.31 12.94 21.86
C HIS A 387 9.53 12.17 22.27
N GLN A 388 10.08 12.56 23.41
CA GLN A 388 10.99 11.71 24.15
C GLN A 388 10.18 10.94 25.20
N PRO A 389 10.54 9.69 25.50
CA PRO A 389 9.91 8.96 26.59
C PRO A 389 10.03 9.75 27.90
N ASN A 390 8.92 9.89 28.62
CA ASN A 390 8.93 10.50 29.94
C ASN A 390 9.27 9.42 30.98
N TYR A 391 10.55 9.26 31.26
CA TYR A 391 11.02 8.34 32.30
C TYR A 391 10.94 9.00 33.68
N GLN A 392 10.46 8.26 34.69
CA GLN A 392 10.57 8.70 36.08
C GLN A 392 12.03 8.69 36.51
N ALA A 393 12.50 9.79 37.11
CA ALA A 393 13.85 9.86 37.63
C ALA A 393 14.00 9.06 38.94
N PRO A 394 15.16 8.43 39.20
CA PRO A 394 16.36 8.42 38.36
C PRO A 394 16.27 7.43 37.19
N LEU A 395 16.83 7.82 36.05
CA LEU A 395 16.93 6.99 34.85
C LEU A 395 17.83 5.77 35.10
N THR A 396 17.45 4.60 34.59
CA THR A 396 18.39 3.47 34.45
C THR A 396 19.41 3.76 33.35
N GLU A 397 20.53 3.02 33.34
CA GLU A 397 21.56 3.14 32.30
C GLU A 397 20.96 2.95 30.88
N GLN A 398 20.08 1.97 30.70
CA GLN A 398 19.42 1.73 29.42
C GLN A 398 18.47 2.87 29.03
N GLN A 399 17.73 3.42 30.00
CA GLN A 399 16.83 4.56 29.75
C GLN A 399 17.61 5.82 29.37
N ALA A 400 18.77 6.05 29.99
CA ALA A 400 19.67 7.13 29.63
C ALA A 400 20.19 6.97 28.19
N ILE A 401 20.64 5.76 27.80
CA ILE A 401 21.09 5.47 26.43
C ILE A 401 19.96 5.74 25.41
N VAL A 402 18.74 5.28 25.68
CA VAL A 402 17.60 5.51 24.77
C VAL A 402 17.28 7.00 24.65
N SER A 403 17.24 7.72 25.79
CA SER A 403 17.02 9.17 25.81
C SER A 403 18.08 9.90 24.97
N ASP A 404 19.36 9.57 25.15
CA ASP A 404 20.47 10.17 24.42
C ASP A 404 20.40 9.89 22.91
N MET A 405 20.12 8.65 22.52
CA MET A 405 19.98 8.27 21.10
C MET A 405 18.84 9.04 20.43
N LEU A 406 17.70 9.18 21.09
CA LEU A 406 16.57 9.98 20.58
C LEU A 406 16.91 11.47 20.52
N GLN A 407 17.68 12.02 21.48
CA GLN A 407 18.17 13.41 21.42
C GLN A 407 19.12 13.63 20.24
N LEU A 408 19.92 12.62 19.89
CA LEU A 408 20.80 12.64 18.71
C LEU A 408 20.05 12.44 17.39
N GLY A 409 18.73 12.23 17.43
CA GLY A 409 17.85 12.10 16.27
C GLY A 409 17.80 10.68 15.70
N TYR A 410 18.30 9.69 16.43
CA TYR A 410 18.06 8.30 16.09
C TYR A 410 16.60 7.94 16.36
N SER A 411 16.07 7.03 15.55
CA SER A 411 14.75 6.43 15.70
C SER A 411 14.94 4.91 15.69
N PRO A 412 14.29 4.17 16.60
CA PRO A 412 14.32 2.72 16.57
C PRO A 412 13.53 2.21 15.36
N MET A 413 14.06 1.21 14.68
CA MET A 413 13.45 0.54 13.53
C MET A 413 13.46 -0.96 13.77
N ASN A 414 12.35 -1.63 13.48
CA ASN A 414 12.31 -3.08 13.51
C ASN A 414 13.28 -3.64 12.46
N GLN A 415 14.12 -4.58 12.87
CA GLN A 415 15.09 -5.25 12.02
C GLN A 415 14.85 -6.75 12.03
N LEU A 416 14.62 -7.31 10.84
CA LEU A 416 14.67 -8.75 10.62
C LEU A 416 16.10 -9.12 10.23
N THR A 417 16.76 -9.98 11.00
CA THR A 417 18.11 -10.45 10.62
C THR A 417 18.00 -11.41 9.43
N ARG A 418 19.03 -11.39 8.57
CA ARG A 418 19.12 -12.34 7.45
C ARG A 418 19.47 -13.75 7.93
N VAL A 419 20.17 -13.86 9.06
CA VAL A 419 20.50 -15.14 9.70
C VAL A 419 19.40 -15.48 10.69
N PRO A 420 18.60 -16.54 10.45
CA PRO A 420 17.60 -16.99 11.39
C PRO A 420 18.25 -17.61 12.63
N ASP A 421 17.53 -17.61 13.75
CA ASP A 421 17.86 -18.42 14.91
C ASP A 421 17.60 -19.89 14.59
N ILE A 422 18.61 -20.73 14.85
CA ILE A 422 18.55 -22.17 14.61
C ILE A 422 18.58 -22.87 15.96
N ASN A 423 17.39 -23.19 16.48
CA ASN A 423 17.24 -24.01 17.67
C ASN A 423 16.79 -25.42 17.25
N GLY A 424 17.73 -26.35 17.14
CA GLY A 424 17.46 -27.72 16.71
C GLY A 424 16.99 -27.81 15.25
N LYS A 425 15.79 -28.34 15.00
CA LYS A 425 15.18 -28.46 13.65
C LYS A 425 14.31 -27.26 13.26
N THR A 426 14.08 -26.31 14.16
CA THR A 426 13.24 -25.13 13.90
C THR A 426 14.11 -23.94 13.50
N THR A 427 13.72 -23.26 12.42
CA THR A 427 14.35 -22.03 11.93
C THR A 427 13.36 -20.89 12.15
N GLN A 428 13.73 -19.91 12.97
CA GLN A 428 12.90 -18.73 13.23
C GLN A 428 13.67 -17.47 12.86
N PRO A 429 13.05 -16.46 12.23
CA PRO A 429 13.74 -15.21 11.97
C PRO A 429 14.06 -14.50 13.30
N ILE A 430 15.27 -13.94 13.44
CA ILE A 430 15.56 -13.09 14.60
C ILE A 430 14.95 -11.72 14.33
N GLN A 431 14.00 -11.35 15.18
CA GLN A 431 13.46 -10.00 15.22
C GLN A 431 14.22 -9.21 16.30
N THR A 432 14.84 -8.12 15.89
CA THR A 432 15.54 -7.19 16.78
C THR A 432 15.21 -5.75 16.41
N VAL A 433 15.84 -4.79 17.07
CA VAL A 433 15.71 -3.36 16.78
C VAL A 433 17.06 -2.83 16.30
N SER A 434 17.01 -1.89 15.36
CA SER A 434 18.13 -1.10 14.89
C SER A 434 17.89 0.37 15.17
N TRP A 435 18.97 1.12 15.39
CA TRP A 435 18.95 2.56 15.29
C TRP A 435 19.01 2.99 13.82
N TYR A 436 18.21 3.98 13.48
CA TYR A 436 18.25 4.67 12.19
C TYR A 436 18.23 6.18 12.41
N ARG A 437 19.05 6.92 11.69
CA ARG A 437 19.05 8.39 11.68
C ARG A 437 19.10 8.91 10.25
N GLY A 438 18.13 9.76 9.92
CA GLY A 438 18.06 10.44 8.64
C GLY A 438 19.06 11.60 8.51
N PRO A 439 19.08 12.29 7.35
CA PRO A 439 20.01 13.40 7.10
C PRO A 439 19.68 14.67 7.91
N PHE A 440 18.47 14.78 8.46
CA PHE A 440 18.03 15.91 9.28
C PHE A 440 18.47 15.76 10.73
N ALA A 441 19.77 15.98 10.98
CA ALA A 441 20.31 15.90 12.33
C ALA A 441 19.78 17.04 13.23
N PRO A 442 19.42 16.75 14.49
CA PRO A 442 18.95 17.73 15.46
C PRO A 442 20.08 18.58 16.06
N PHE A 443 21.24 18.65 15.40
CA PHE A 443 22.41 19.41 15.82
C PHE A 443 23.26 19.75 14.59
N PRO A 444 24.12 20.80 14.65
CA PRO A 444 25.02 21.12 13.57
C PRO A 444 25.99 19.96 13.32
N VAL A 445 25.89 19.33 12.15
CA VAL A 445 26.84 18.31 11.73
C VAL A 445 27.97 19.01 10.99
N ALA A 446 29.19 18.92 11.51
CA ALA A 446 30.35 19.40 10.77
C ALA A 446 30.44 18.67 9.43
N ASN A 447 30.66 19.42 8.34
CA ASN A 447 30.86 18.88 7.00
C ASN A 447 32.15 18.04 6.96
N LYS A 448 32.07 16.78 7.41
CA LYS A 448 33.18 15.85 7.38
C LYS A 448 33.23 15.16 6.02
N GLN A 449 33.69 15.88 4.99
CA GLN A 449 34.29 15.23 3.82
C GLN A 449 35.52 14.38 4.19
N GLN A 450 36.00 14.47 5.45
CA GLN A 450 37.00 13.61 6.06
C GLN A 450 36.67 12.11 6.13
N PHE A 451 35.41 11.70 5.91
CA PHE A 451 35.12 10.26 5.74
C PHE A 451 35.62 9.74 4.38
N LEU A 452 35.62 10.59 3.34
CA LEU A 452 36.12 10.26 2.00
C LEU A 452 37.60 10.64 1.81
N SER A 453 38.07 11.63 2.56
CA SER A 453 39.47 12.01 2.64
C SER A 453 40.02 11.49 3.97
N GLY A 454 40.61 10.30 3.96
CA GLY A 454 41.31 9.76 5.13
C GLY A 454 42.19 10.84 5.75
N SER A 455 42.17 10.94 7.08
CA SER A 455 43.04 11.87 7.80
C SER A 455 44.47 11.71 7.28
N ALA A 456 45.09 12.84 6.95
CA ALA A 456 46.35 12.99 6.25
C ALA A 456 47.39 11.86 6.38
N ALA A 457 48.09 11.64 5.25
CA ALA A 457 49.42 11.04 5.10
C ALA A 457 49.53 9.53 4.78
N THR A 458 48.88 9.09 3.69
CA THR A 458 49.52 8.21 2.68
C THR A 458 48.61 8.06 1.44
N PRO A 459 49.10 8.25 0.21
CA PRO A 459 48.33 8.04 -1.02
C PRO A 459 47.87 6.58 -1.27
N SER A 460 48.15 5.65 -0.36
CA SER A 460 47.93 4.20 -0.54
C SER A 460 46.67 3.66 0.13
N ALA A 461 45.95 4.43 0.95
CA ALA A 461 44.69 3.98 1.54
C ALA A 461 43.52 4.31 0.60
N GLN A 462 43.40 3.57 -0.50
CA GLN A 462 42.13 3.50 -1.23
C GLN A 462 41.05 3.07 -0.24
N GLN A 463 40.08 3.95 0.01
CA GLN A 463 38.91 3.59 0.79
C GLN A 463 38.27 2.34 0.16
N PRO A 464 37.86 1.34 0.95
CA PRO A 464 37.26 0.14 0.40
C PRO A 464 36.02 0.54 -0.40
N LEU A 465 35.99 0.11 -1.67
CA LEU A 465 34.80 0.24 -2.48
C LEU A 465 33.63 -0.45 -1.76
N ILE A 466 32.57 0.31 -1.49
CA ILE A 466 31.38 -0.21 -0.85
C ILE A 466 30.48 -0.85 -1.92
N TYR A 467 30.35 -2.17 -1.88
CA TYR A 467 29.62 -2.95 -2.88
C TYR A 467 28.18 -3.28 -2.47
N SER A 468 27.89 -3.21 -1.17
CA SER A 468 26.56 -3.48 -0.63
C SER A 468 26.26 -2.60 0.58
N ALA A 469 24.97 -2.34 0.81
CA ALA A 469 24.49 -1.63 2.00
C ALA A 469 24.97 -2.29 3.30
N ASP A 470 25.07 -3.62 3.33
CA ASP A 470 25.45 -4.39 4.52
C ASP A 470 26.85 -4.05 5.04
N GLN A 471 27.77 -3.61 4.17
CA GLN A 471 29.12 -3.16 4.58
C GLN A 471 29.10 -1.87 5.41
N LEU A 472 27.97 -1.16 5.40
CA LEU A 472 27.75 0.09 6.13
C LEU A 472 26.84 -0.09 7.35
N LEU A 473 26.45 -1.32 7.69
CA LEU A 473 25.83 -1.63 8.98
C LEU A 473 26.88 -1.48 10.08
N ARG A 474 26.57 -0.69 11.11
CA ARG A 474 27.48 -0.47 12.23
C ARG A 474 26.91 -1.12 13.47
N PHE A 475 27.63 -2.04 14.09
CA PHE A 475 27.20 -2.64 15.35
C PHE A 475 27.81 -1.88 16.52
N ASP A 476 26.97 -1.45 17.47
CA ASP A 476 27.44 -0.91 18.76
C ASP A 476 27.54 -2.06 19.78
N PRO A 477 28.75 -2.51 20.17
CA PRO A 477 28.91 -3.62 21.08
C PRO A 477 28.50 -3.31 22.52
N ASN A 478 28.42 -2.02 22.91
CA ASN A 478 28.03 -1.64 24.27
C ASN A 478 26.51 -1.72 24.44
N VAL A 479 25.76 -1.39 23.38
CA VAL A 479 24.29 -1.40 23.38
C VAL A 479 23.72 -2.71 22.80
N GLY A 480 24.49 -3.42 21.97
CA GLY A 480 24.06 -4.65 21.31
C GLY A 480 23.11 -4.42 20.14
N LEU A 481 23.06 -3.20 19.57
CA LEU A 481 22.16 -2.83 18.47
C LEU A 481 22.94 -2.35 17.24
N TYR A 482 22.34 -2.50 16.07
CA TYR A 482 22.89 -1.98 14.82
C TYR A 482 22.46 -0.53 14.58
N ASP A 483 23.33 0.30 14.04
CA ASP A 483 23.04 1.56 13.36
C ASP A 483 23.01 1.29 11.85
N THR A 484 21.82 1.45 11.27
CA THR A 484 21.51 1.21 9.85
C THR A 484 21.57 2.46 8.99
N SER A 485 21.90 3.62 9.57
CA SER A 485 21.76 4.93 8.91
C SER A 485 22.52 5.02 7.58
N TYR A 486 23.78 4.55 7.55
CA TYR A 486 24.60 4.58 6.36
C TYR A 486 24.24 3.50 5.34
N ALA A 487 23.84 2.31 5.81
CA ALA A 487 23.33 1.25 4.95
C ALA A 487 22.06 1.71 4.22
N ALA A 488 21.13 2.34 4.94
CA ALA A 488 19.92 2.93 4.37
C ALA A 488 20.25 4.06 3.38
N ALA A 489 21.17 4.96 3.72
CA ALA A 489 21.59 6.04 2.82
C ALA A 489 22.21 5.50 1.51
N TRP A 490 23.06 4.48 1.59
CA TRP A 490 23.63 3.82 0.41
C TRP A 490 22.55 3.18 -0.45
N GLN A 491 21.59 2.48 0.16
CA GLN A 491 20.50 1.82 -0.56
C GLN A 491 19.59 2.83 -1.26
N ILE A 492 19.27 3.95 -0.60
CA ILE A 492 18.50 5.05 -1.20
C ILE A 492 19.26 5.63 -2.39
N GLY A 493 20.56 5.90 -2.25
CA GLY A 493 21.39 6.37 -3.35
C GLY A 493 21.41 5.42 -4.55
N GLN A 494 21.49 4.10 -4.29
CA GLN A 494 21.40 3.07 -5.32
C GLN A 494 20.03 3.09 -6.02
N LEU A 495 18.93 3.17 -5.28
CA LEU A 495 17.58 3.17 -5.84
C LEU A 495 17.32 4.42 -6.70
N ILE A 496 17.71 5.61 -6.21
CA ILE A 496 17.61 6.87 -6.98
C ILE A 496 18.44 6.77 -8.27
N SER A 497 19.66 6.23 -8.17
CA SER A 497 20.53 6.00 -9.32
C SER A 497 19.92 5.06 -10.36
N LEU A 498 19.25 3.98 -9.92
CA LEU A 498 18.61 3.00 -10.79
C LEU A 498 17.35 3.55 -11.46
N GLN A 499 16.65 4.46 -10.79
CA GLN A 499 15.48 5.15 -11.35
C GLN A 499 15.88 6.12 -12.49
N ASP A 500 17.07 6.73 -12.40
CA ASP A 500 17.62 7.59 -13.45
C ASP A 500 18.38 6.78 -14.52
N LYS A 501 17.71 6.57 -15.66
CA LYS A 501 18.29 5.87 -16.81
C LYS A 501 19.54 6.56 -17.38
N SER A 502 19.58 7.88 -17.37
CA SER A 502 20.71 8.66 -17.90
C SER A 502 21.94 8.43 -17.04
N PHE A 503 21.80 8.62 -15.72
CA PHE A 503 22.85 8.35 -14.75
C PHE A 503 23.34 6.90 -14.84
N SER A 504 22.42 5.93 -14.83
CA SER A 504 22.76 4.51 -14.89
C SER A 504 23.53 4.12 -16.16
N THR A 505 23.18 4.71 -17.30
CA THR A 505 23.86 4.46 -18.59
C THR A 505 25.29 5.00 -18.57
N GLU A 506 25.48 6.23 -18.09
CA GLU A 506 26.81 6.84 -17.99
C GLU A 506 27.70 6.14 -16.96
N LEU A 507 27.15 5.77 -15.79
CA LEU A 507 27.87 4.99 -14.79
C LEU A 507 28.33 3.63 -15.35
N TYR A 508 27.48 2.95 -16.13
CA TYR A 508 27.84 1.69 -16.77
C TYR A 508 28.94 1.88 -17.84
N ARG A 509 28.83 2.92 -18.68
CA ARG A 509 29.85 3.28 -19.67
C ARG A 509 31.20 3.55 -19.01
N TRP A 510 31.19 4.33 -17.93
CA TRP A 510 32.39 4.61 -17.13
C TRP A 510 32.99 3.33 -16.53
N LYS A 511 32.19 2.51 -15.83
CA LYS A 511 32.65 1.22 -15.26
C LYS A 511 33.26 0.31 -16.33
N LYS A 512 32.63 0.23 -17.51
CA LYS A 512 33.13 -0.58 -18.63
C LYS A 512 34.46 -0.03 -19.14
N SER A 513 34.58 1.28 -19.33
CA SER A 513 35.83 1.93 -19.74
C SER A 513 36.96 1.69 -18.73
N THR A 514 36.70 1.85 -17.43
CA THR A 514 37.69 1.63 -16.38
C THR A 514 38.14 0.18 -16.30
N ASN A 515 37.21 -0.79 -16.33
CA ASN A 515 37.54 -2.21 -16.36
C ASN A 515 38.36 -2.58 -17.60
N GLN A 516 38.04 -1.98 -18.75
CA GLN A 516 38.79 -2.19 -19.97
C GLN A 516 40.21 -1.64 -19.86
N THR A 517 40.39 -0.42 -19.35
CA THR A 517 41.72 0.16 -19.09
C THR A 517 42.53 -0.70 -18.13
N TYR A 518 41.92 -1.15 -17.03
CA TYR A 518 42.59 -1.99 -16.05
C TYR A 518 43.02 -3.34 -16.63
N ARG A 519 42.16 -4.01 -17.42
CA ARG A 519 42.52 -5.23 -18.13
C ARG A 519 43.67 -5.01 -19.11
N MET A 520 43.66 -3.91 -19.87
CA MET A 520 44.76 -3.59 -20.79
C MET A 520 46.07 -3.36 -20.04
N MET A 521 46.05 -2.70 -18.88
CA MET A 521 47.23 -2.51 -18.04
C MET A 521 47.79 -3.85 -17.51
N LEU A 522 46.92 -4.74 -17.03
CA LEU A 522 47.33 -6.07 -16.57
C LEU A 522 47.87 -6.94 -17.72
N GLU A 523 47.20 -6.93 -18.88
CA GLU A 523 47.65 -7.63 -20.07
C GLU A 523 49.02 -7.13 -20.53
N ASP A 524 49.25 -5.82 -20.58
CA ASP A 524 50.54 -5.24 -20.95
C ASP A 524 51.63 -5.62 -19.94
N ALA A 525 51.34 -5.60 -18.64
CA ALA A 525 52.29 -6.02 -17.61
C ALA A 525 52.70 -7.50 -17.77
N VAL A 526 51.73 -8.40 -17.96
CA VAL A 526 51.98 -9.84 -18.16
C VAL A 526 52.77 -10.10 -19.45
N LEU A 527 52.42 -9.42 -20.55
CA LEU A 527 53.10 -9.58 -21.83
C LEU A 527 54.52 -9.02 -21.82
N GLN A 528 54.76 -7.90 -21.13
CA GLN A 528 56.11 -7.36 -20.95
C GLN A 528 57.00 -8.31 -20.14
N ASP A 529 56.47 -8.92 -19.09
CA ASP A 529 57.20 -9.86 -18.24
C ASP A 529 57.48 -11.19 -18.96
N SER A 530 56.48 -11.73 -19.67
CA SER A 530 56.57 -13.06 -20.28
C SER A 530 57.26 -13.06 -21.66
N LEU A 531 57.12 -12.00 -22.46
CA LEU A 531 57.56 -11.96 -23.87
C LEU A 531 58.13 -10.58 -24.29
N PRO A 532 59.21 -10.11 -23.65
CA PRO A 532 59.72 -8.74 -23.85
C PRO A 532 60.18 -8.45 -25.29
N GLY A 533 60.83 -9.41 -25.96
CA GLY A 533 61.31 -9.25 -27.35
C GLY A 533 60.21 -9.22 -28.41
N MET A 534 59.07 -9.86 -28.13
CA MET A 534 57.90 -9.83 -29.01
C MET A 534 57.17 -8.49 -28.89
N MET A 535 57.06 -7.97 -27.66
CA MET A 535 56.45 -6.67 -27.39
C MET A 535 57.26 -5.50 -27.97
N SER A 536 58.60 -5.56 -27.96
CA SER A 536 59.44 -4.54 -28.59
C SER A 536 59.28 -4.53 -30.11
N SER A 537 59.23 -5.71 -30.73
CA SER A 537 59.00 -5.88 -32.18
C SER A 537 57.62 -5.37 -32.60
N PHE A 538 56.57 -5.71 -31.83
CA PHE A 538 55.20 -5.25 -32.06
C PHE A 538 55.07 -3.73 -31.93
N ARG A 539 55.63 -3.12 -30.87
CA ARG A 539 55.59 -1.66 -30.66
C ARG A 539 56.32 -0.90 -31.77
N THR A 540 57.45 -1.43 -32.24
CA THR A 540 58.22 -0.85 -33.36
C THR A 540 57.41 -0.89 -34.66
N ALA A 541 56.72 -2.00 -34.95
CA ALA A 541 55.87 -2.14 -36.13
C ALA A 541 54.59 -1.27 -36.08
N VAL A 542 54.01 -1.04 -34.91
CA VAL A 542 52.87 -0.12 -34.73
C VAL A 542 53.32 1.33 -34.94
N ALA A 543 54.50 1.71 -34.44
CA ALA A 543 55.06 3.05 -34.61
C ALA A 543 55.41 3.37 -36.08
N SER A 544 55.86 2.39 -36.87
CA SER A 544 56.18 2.58 -38.29
C SER A 544 54.96 2.71 -39.20
N ASN A 545 53.79 2.19 -38.79
CA ASN A 545 52.59 2.14 -39.65
C ASN A 545 51.62 3.33 -39.49
N ASN A 546 51.94 4.37 -38.72
CA ASN A 546 51.03 5.50 -38.41
C ASN A 546 49.61 5.07 -37.98
N ALA A 547 49.46 3.82 -37.54
CA ALA A 547 48.20 3.28 -37.07
C ALA A 547 48.06 3.70 -35.62
N SER A 548 47.17 4.66 -35.34
CA SER A 548 46.80 4.96 -33.96
C SER A 548 46.42 3.65 -33.29
N PRO A 549 47.04 3.25 -32.18
CA PRO A 549 46.63 2.05 -31.47
C PRO A 549 45.15 2.25 -31.16
N THR A 550 44.29 1.39 -31.70
CA THR A 550 42.85 1.50 -31.46
C THR A 550 42.67 1.46 -29.95
N ARG A 551 42.36 2.61 -29.33
CA ARG A 551 42.33 2.83 -27.87
C ARG A 551 41.44 1.84 -27.10
N ASN A 552 40.66 1.02 -27.82
CA ASN A 552 39.63 0.14 -27.30
C ASN A 552 39.80 -1.35 -27.70
N LYS A 553 40.99 -1.83 -28.11
CA LYS A 553 41.22 -3.29 -28.35
C LYS A 553 42.26 -3.85 -27.38
N ALA A 554 41.97 -5.05 -26.85
CA ALA A 554 42.89 -5.81 -25.99
C ALA A 554 44.26 -6.00 -26.67
N LEU A 555 45.35 -5.71 -25.94
CA LEU A 555 46.72 -5.73 -26.46
C LEU A 555 47.08 -7.13 -26.97
N TYR A 556 46.63 -8.17 -26.26
CA TYR A 556 46.81 -9.57 -26.65
C TYR A 556 46.23 -9.88 -28.04
N LYS A 557 45.03 -9.37 -28.36
CA LYS A 557 44.41 -9.59 -29.68
C LYS A 557 45.18 -8.86 -30.79
N GLY A 558 45.76 -7.71 -30.46
CA GLY A 558 46.67 -6.98 -31.36
C GLY A 558 47.95 -7.75 -31.66
N VAL A 559 48.58 -8.31 -30.62
CA VAL A 559 49.79 -9.14 -30.74
C VAL A 559 49.50 -10.45 -31.48
N MET A 560 48.41 -11.15 -31.15
CA MET A 560 48.01 -12.37 -31.85
C MET A 560 47.67 -12.13 -33.32
N ASN A 561 47.01 -11.01 -33.63
CA ASN A 561 46.78 -10.61 -35.02
C ASN A 561 48.10 -10.31 -35.74
N PHE A 562 49.06 -9.65 -35.09
CA PHE A 562 50.39 -9.39 -35.65
C PHE A 562 51.14 -10.69 -35.96
N ILE A 563 51.07 -11.69 -35.07
CA ILE A 563 51.64 -13.02 -35.30
C ILE A 563 50.91 -13.75 -36.44
N ALA A 564 49.58 -13.62 -36.51
CA ALA A 564 48.74 -14.30 -37.50
C ALA A 564 48.78 -13.65 -38.89
N THR A 565 49.27 -12.41 -39.03
CA THR A 565 49.52 -11.80 -40.34
C THR A 565 50.65 -12.58 -41.04
N PRO A 566 50.42 -13.16 -42.22
CA PRO A 566 51.49 -13.79 -42.97
C PRO A 566 52.55 -12.74 -43.29
N LYS A 567 53.81 -13.03 -42.94
CA LYS A 567 54.93 -12.22 -43.42
C LYS A 567 54.89 -12.28 -44.95
N ALA A 568 54.69 -11.13 -45.58
CA ALA A 568 55.05 -11.00 -46.99
C ALA A 568 56.58 -10.99 -47.03
N ASP A 569 57.10 -12.16 -47.42
CA ASP A 569 58.50 -12.58 -47.62
C ASP A 569 59.48 -12.42 -46.44
#